data_AF-A0A8S9IIQ6-F1
#
_entry.id   AF-A0A8S9IIQ6-F1
#
_cell.length_a   1.000
_cell.length_b   1.000
_cell.length_c   1.000
_cell.angle_alpha   90.00
_cell.angle_beta   90.00
_cell.angle_gamma   90.00
#
_symmetry.space_group_name_H-M   'P 1'
#
loop_
_entity.id
_entity.type
_entity.pdbx_description
1 polymer ?
#
loop_
_entity_poly.entity_id
_entity_poly.type
_entity_poly.pdbx_seq_one_letter_code
_entity_poly.pdbx_strand_id
1 'polypeptide(L)'
;MLRKMPREELGFDGEIVSAVGYATPPCVSKELAENCSEFVTTIVMQDDIIPRLSQASLARLRDEILQTDWTSVIEKEEWKSVLDLVTNAKQVVSSVQDAARKVSEYAKFGNKNDFPELPSSKNHQSDSLSTEPTTKDVVKLPEELYVPGAVYYLMRNVRGNMKSSAGKKVEYFSLWKRDPGQHFQRILLSGNFITDHKCDSHYYALRDVLKGFPGFIDESIFNKRSK
;
A
#
# COMPACT_ATOMS: atom_id res chain seq x y z
N MET A 1 2.11 -1.89 -22.67
CA MET A 1 1.54 -2.99 -23.49
C MET A 1 0.28 -2.55 -24.24
N LEU A 2 -0.75 -2.06 -23.55
CA LEU A 2 -1.99 -1.57 -24.20
C LEU A 2 -1.75 -0.50 -25.28
N ARG A 3 -0.99 0.56 -24.99
CA ARG A 3 -0.69 1.63 -25.95
C ARG A 3 0.25 1.24 -27.10
N LYS A 4 0.84 0.05 -27.03
CA LYS A 4 1.74 -0.49 -28.07
C LYS A 4 1.01 -1.44 -29.01
N MET A 5 -0.23 -1.82 -28.70
CA MET A 5 -1.04 -2.73 -29.51
C MET A 5 -1.84 -1.95 -30.57
N PRO A 6 -1.99 -2.50 -31.78
CA PRO A 6 -2.74 -1.86 -32.85
C PRO A 6 -4.24 -1.83 -32.53
N ARG A 7 -4.94 -0.82 -33.07
CA ARG A 7 -6.39 -0.63 -32.88
C ARG A 7 -7.19 -1.83 -33.37
N GLU A 8 -6.71 -2.50 -34.41
CA GLU A 8 -7.33 -3.67 -35.01
C GLU A 8 -7.38 -4.86 -34.04
N GLU A 9 -6.39 -4.98 -33.16
CA GLU A 9 -6.32 -6.02 -32.14
C GLU A 9 -7.16 -5.66 -30.90
N LEU A 10 -7.12 -4.39 -30.49
CA LEU A 10 -7.84 -3.92 -29.29
C LEU A 10 -9.33 -3.66 -29.52
N GLY A 11 -9.74 -3.35 -30.74
CA GLY A 11 -11.08 -2.85 -31.06
C GLY A 11 -11.32 -1.38 -30.64
N PHE A 12 -10.33 -0.72 -30.06
CA PHE A 12 -10.36 0.69 -29.65
C PHE A 12 -8.96 1.31 -29.74
N ASP A 13 -8.88 2.64 -29.66
CA ASP A 13 -7.61 3.37 -29.61
C ASP A 13 -7.02 3.29 -28.20
N GLY A 14 -5.87 2.63 -28.04
CA GLY A 14 -5.21 2.45 -26.75
C GLY A 14 -4.86 3.76 -26.03
N GLU A 15 -4.73 4.88 -26.75
CA GLU A 15 -4.44 6.20 -26.16
C GLU A 15 -5.58 6.75 -25.30
N ILE A 16 -6.82 6.30 -25.51
CA ILE A 16 -7.97 6.74 -24.71
C ILE A 16 -7.99 6.13 -23.30
N VAL A 17 -7.22 5.07 -23.09
CA VAL A 17 -7.18 4.36 -21.80
C VAL A 17 -6.30 5.13 -20.84
N SER A 18 -6.88 5.48 -19.70
CA SER A 18 -6.18 6.03 -18.55
C SER A 18 -6.87 5.60 -17.25
N ALA A 19 -6.09 5.45 -16.19
CA ALA A 19 -6.58 5.17 -14.85
C ALA A 19 -5.75 5.93 -13.82
N VAL A 20 -6.41 6.50 -12.82
CA VAL A 20 -5.77 7.16 -11.68
C VAL A 20 -6.23 6.48 -10.39
N GLY A 21 -5.29 5.86 -9.69
CA GLY A 21 -5.49 5.24 -8.39
C GLY A 21 -4.97 6.14 -7.27
N TYR A 22 -5.64 6.11 -6.11
CA TYR A 22 -5.18 6.75 -4.88
C TYR A 22 -4.89 5.65 -3.88
N ALA A 23 -3.74 5.74 -3.21
CA ALA A 23 -3.33 4.79 -2.18
C ALA A 23 -3.43 3.32 -2.64
N THR A 24 -3.16 3.05 -3.92
CA THR A 24 -3.37 1.71 -4.48
C THR A 24 -2.41 0.71 -3.84
N PRO A 25 -2.91 -0.44 -3.34
CA PRO A 25 -2.06 -1.45 -2.71
C PRO A 25 -1.11 -2.08 -3.74
N PRO A 26 -0.01 -2.69 -3.27
CA PRO A 26 0.85 -3.49 -4.13
C PRO A 26 0.12 -4.78 -4.53
N CYS A 27 -0.32 -4.85 -5.79
CA CYS A 27 -1.21 -5.91 -6.27
C CYS A 27 -0.79 -6.52 -7.62
N VAL A 28 0.28 -6.04 -8.24
CA VAL A 28 0.76 -6.51 -9.53
C VAL A 28 2.23 -6.91 -9.47
N SER A 29 2.70 -7.73 -10.42
CA SER A 29 4.13 -8.00 -10.57
C SER A 29 4.89 -6.74 -10.97
N LYS A 30 6.21 -6.75 -10.79
CA LYS A 30 7.09 -5.64 -11.21
C LYS A 30 6.93 -5.31 -12.69
N GLU A 31 6.98 -6.34 -13.53
CA GLU A 31 6.82 -6.21 -14.98
C GLU A 31 5.48 -5.56 -15.33
N LEU A 32 4.39 -5.96 -14.68
CA LEU A 32 3.09 -5.39 -14.95
C LEU A 32 2.98 -3.93 -14.48
N ALA A 33 3.54 -3.59 -13.32
CA ALA A 33 3.61 -2.21 -12.83
C ALA A 33 4.36 -1.29 -13.81
N GLU A 34 5.49 -1.75 -14.34
CA GLU A 34 6.28 -1.03 -15.35
C GLU A 34 5.52 -0.92 -16.68
N ASN A 35 4.92 -2.02 -17.15
CA ASN A 35 4.22 -2.09 -18.44
C ASN A 35 2.92 -1.27 -18.50
N CYS A 36 2.32 -0.95 -17.35
CA CYS A 36 1.13 -0.11 -17.27
C CYS A 36 1.41 1.36 -16.93
N SER A 37 2.69 1.74 -16.73
CA SER A 37 3.08 3.11 -16.35
C SER A 37 2.72 4.21 -17.36
N GLU A 38 2.44 3.85 -18.61
CA GLU A 38 2.02 4.79 -19.66
C GLU A 38 0.53 5.19 -19.53
N PHE A 39 -0.30 4.40 -18.84
CA PHE A 39 -1.76 4.63 -18.76
C PHE A 39 -2.35 4.48 -17.35
N VAL A 40 -1.62 3.91 -16.39
CA VAL A 40 -2.00 3.86 -14.97
C VAL A 40 -1.11 4.83 -14.20
N THR A 41 -1.73 5.67 -13.39
CA THR A 41 -1.07 6.56 -12.44
C THR A 41 -1.54 6.23 -11.04
N THR A 42 -0.64 6.01 -10.10
CA THR A 42 -0.98 5.89 -8.69
C THR A 42 -0.45 7.08 -7.90
N ILE A 43 -1.33 7.71 -7.12
CA ILE A 43 -1.00 8.80 -6.20
C ILE A 43 -0.90 8.22 -4.79
N VAL A 44 0.20 8.50 -4.10
CA VAL A 44 0.45 8.04 -2.73
C VAL A 44 0.77 9.21 -1.82
N MET A 45 0.06 9.30 -0.70
CA MET A 45 0.37 10.23 0.38
C MET A 45 1.53 9.71 1.23
N GLN A 46 2.49 10.59 1.52
CA GLN A 46 3.57 10.44 2.51
C GLN A 46 3.64 9.04 3.19
N ASP A 47 3.19 8.89 4.43
CA ASP A 47 3.39 7.64 5.19
C ASP A 47 2.22 6.65 5.04
N ASP A 48 1.37 6.82 4.02
CA ASP A 48 0.21 5.96 3.79
C ASP A 48 0.60 4.47 3.81
N ILE A 49 -0.04 3.72 4.69
CA ILE A 49 0.26 2.31 4.90
C ILE A 49 -0.15 1.43 3.71
N ILE A 50 -1.20 1.77 2.96
CA ILE A 50 -1.81 0.84 2.00
C ILE A 50 -0.89 0.52 0.81
N PRO A 51 -0.23 1.50 0.17
CA PRO A 51 0.75 1.22 -0.89
C PRO A 51 1.96 0.41 -0.40
N ARG A 52 2.16 0.31 0.92
CA ARG A 52 3.25 -0.42 1.57
C ARG A 52 2.84 -1.78 2.11
N LEU A 53 1.57 -2.14 2.02
CA LEU A 53 1.01 -3.31 2.68
C LEU A 53 0.97 -4.52 1.72
N SER A 54 2.10 -5.23 1.60
CA SER A 54 2.23 -6.51 0.89
C SER A 54 2.52 -7.64 1.88
N GLN A 55 2.37 -8.89 1.44
CA GLN A 55 2.77 -10.04 2.25
C GLN A 55 4.27 -10.02 2.56
N ALA A 56 5.08 -9.63 1.57
CA ALA A 56 6.53 -9.50 1.73
C ALA A 56 6.90 -8.38 2.72
N SER A 57 6.20 -7.24 2.68
CA SER A 57 6.46 -6.13 3.61
C SER A 57 6.02 -6.45 5.05
N LEU A 58 4.92 -7.18 5.22
CA LEU A 58 4.47 -7.67 6.52
C LEU A 58 5.44 -8.69 7.11
N ALA A 59 5.95 -9.62 6.30
CA ALA A 59 6.98 -10.57 6.73
C ALA A 59 8.25 -9.84 7.20
N ARG A 60 8.72 -8.86 6.42
CA ARG A 60 9.86 -8.01 6.80
C ARG A 60 9.59 -7.21 8.07
N LEU A 61 8.41 -6.60 8.22
CA LEU A 61 8.04 -5.88 9.44
C LEU A 61 8.03 -6.81 10.67
N ARG A 62 7.50 -8.03 10.52
CA ARG A 62 7.53 -9.03 11.58
C ARG A 62 8.97 -9.34 12.00
N ASP A 63 9.85 -9.59 11.04
CA ASP A 63 11.25 -9.90 11.31
C ASP A 63 11.96 -8.71 11.98
N GLU A 64 11.69 -7.48 11.53
CA GLU A 64 12.16 -6.24 12.17
C GLU A 64 11.71 -6.15 13.64
N ILE A 65 10.43 -6.42 13.94
CA ILE A 65 9.88 -6.41 15.30
C ILE A 65 10.51 -7.48 16.19
N LEU A 66 10.76 -8.68 15.65
CA LEU A 66 11.35 -9.80 16.38
C LEU A 66 12.82 -9.59 16.69
N GLN A 67 13.56 -8.96 15.78
CA GLN A 67 14.99 -8.68 15.92
C GLN A 67 15.28 -7.40 16.72
N THR A 68 14.28 -6.53 16.89
CA THR A 68 14.43 -5.32 17.71
C THR A 68 14.65 -5.70 19.16
N ASP A 69 15.77 -5.23 19.73
CA ASP A 69 15.99 -5.28 21.16
C ASP A 69 15.10 -4.24 21.85
N TRP A 70 13.99 -4.71 22.40
CA TRP A 70 13.00 -3.87 23.06
C TRP A 70 13.50 -3.28 24.38
N THR A 71 14.53 -3.88 25.02
CA THR A 71 15.02 -3.39 26.32
C THR A 71 15.66 -2.01 26.18
N SER A 72 16.51 -1.82 25.17
CA SER A 72 17.12 -0.52 24.85
C SER A 72 16.15 0.53 24.27
N VAL A 73 15.01 0.09 23.71
CA VAL A 73 13.95 1.00 23.21
C VAL A 73 13.07 1.51 24.36
N ILE A 74 12.76 0.66 25.34
CA ILE A 74 11.88 0.98 26.49
C ILE A 74 12.58 1.89 27.50
N GLU A 75 13.91 1.83 27.61
CA GLU A 75 14.70 2.75 28.45
C GLU A 75 14.61 4.21 28.00
N LYS A 76 14.19 4.48 26.76
CA LYS A 76 13.78 5.81 26.31
C LYS A 76 12.29 5.98 26.65
N GLU A 77 11.99 6.72 27.71
CA GLU A 77 10.67 6.84 28.40
C GLU A 77 9.42 7.15 27.53
N GLU A 78 9.55 7.33 26.22
CA GLU A 78 8.48 7.79 25.31
C GLU A 78 7.58 6.67 24.71
N TRP A 79 7.83 5.39 24.97
CA TRP A 79 7.24 4.30 24.14
C TRP A 79 6.25 3.35 24.84
N LYS A 80 5.71 3.70 26.02
CA LYS A 80 4.72 2.84 26.72
C LYS A 80 3.45 2.54 25.90
N SER A 81 2.96 3.52 25.15
CA SER A 81 1.78 3.33 24.27
C SER A 81 2.07 2.41 23.07
N VAL A 82 3.31 2.38 22.59
CA VAL A 82 3.74 1.50 21.50
C VAL A 82 3.99 0.09 22.04
N LEU A 83 4.43 -0.04 23.30
CA LEU A 83 4.58 -1.33 23.95
C LEU A 83 3.26 -2.09 24.03
N ASP A 84 2.17 -1.47 24.46
CA ASP A 84 0.85 -2.12 24.45
C ASP A 84 0.42 -2.50 23.02
N LEU A 85 0.67 -1.63 22.04
CA LEU A 85 0.35 -1.91 20.63
C LEU A 85 1.17 -3.07 20.06
N VAL A 86 2.46 -3.17 20.42
CA VAL A 86 3.39 -4.24 19.98
C VAL A 86 3.14 -5.54 20.75
N THR A 87 2.75 -5.48 22.01
CA THR A 87 2.45 -6.67 22.81
C THR A 87 1.12 -7.28 22.36
N ASN A 88 0.12 -6.42 22.11
CA ASN A 88 -1.11 -6.81 21.43
C ASN A 88 -0.83 -7.28 20.01
N ALA A 89 0.04 -6.60 19.25
CA ALA A 89 0.42 -7.03 17.91
C ALA A 89 1.19 -8.36 17.92
N LYS A 90 2.04 -8.66 18.90
CA LYS A 90 2.70 -9.97 19.02
C LYS A 90 1.67 -11.09 19.23
N GLN A 91 0.64 -10.85 20.04
CA GLN A 91 -0.48 -11.78 20.22
C GLN A 91 -1.41 -11.85 19.00
N VAL A 92 -1.55 -10.76 18.22
CA VAL A 92 -2.34 -10.73 16.99
C VAL A 92 -1.54 -11.31 15.82
N VAL A 93 -0.21 -11.21 15.79
CA VAL A 93 0.67 -11.72 14.73
C VAL A 93 0.77 -13.25 14.78
N SER A 94 0.59 -13.88 15.95
CA SER A 94 0.33 -15.32 16.01
C SER A 94 -1.02 -15.70 15.38
N SER A 95 -2.03 -14.83 15.50
CA SER A 95 -3.32 -14.95 14.78
C SER A 95 -3.22 -14.59 13.28
N VAL A 96 -2.25 -13.75 12.88
CA VAL A 96 -1.96 -13.44 11.47
C VAL A 96 -1.36 -14.64 10.73
N GLN A 97 -0.85 -15.66 11.41
CA GLN A 97 -0.55 -16.94 10.75
C GLN A 97 -1.81 -17.53 10.10
N ASP A 98 -2.97 -17.38 10.72
CA ASP A 98 -4.26 -17.80 10.16
C ASP A 98 -4.83 -16.79 9.15
N ALA A 99 -4.58 -15.49 9.30
CA ALA A 99 -5.02 -14.48 8.33
C ALA A 99 -4.19 -14.53 7.04
N ALA A 100 -2.86 -14.66 7.11
CA ALA A 100 -1.99 -14.87 5.96
C ALA A 100 -2.31 -16.21 5.27
N ARG A 101 -2.63 -17.27 6.04
CA ARG A 101 -3.16 -18.52 5.50
C ARG A 101 -4.47 -18.30 4.75
N LYS A 102 -5.46 -17.63 5.35
CA LYS A 102 -6.74 -17.28 4.69
C LYS A 102 -6.55 -16.40 3.46
N VAL A 103 -5.70 -15.38 3.51
CA VAL A 103 -5.43 -14.50 2.36
C VAL A 103 -4.72 -15.26 1.24
N SER A 104 -3.81 -16.19 1.57
CA SER A 104 -3.22 -17.10 0.58
C SER A 104 -4.26 -18.07 -0.01
N GLU A 105 -5.26 -18.51 0.78
CA GLU A 105 -6.40 -19.31 0.31
C GLU A 105 -7.28 -18.49 -0.65
N TYR A 106 -7.55 -17.21 -0.35
CA TYR A 106 -8.28 -16.31 -1.26
C TYR A 106 -7.50 -16.00 -2.56
N ALA A 107 -6.17 -15.85 -2.48
CA ALA A 107 -5.33 -15.68 -3.67
C ALA A 107 -5.33 -16.94 -4.57
N LYS A 108 -5.48 -18.13 -3.98
CA LYS A 108 -5.61 -19.41 -4.72
C LYS A 108 -6.97 -19.58 -5.42
N PHE A 109 -8.01 -18.83 -5.03
CA PHE A 109 -9.29 -18.84 -5.72
C PHE A 109 -9.23 -18.16 -7.10
N GLY A 110 -8.32 -17.20 -7.30
CA GLY A 110 -8.14 -16.52 -8.59
C GLY A 110 -7.39 -17.32 -9.64
N ASN A 111 -6.83 -18.49 -9.29
CA ASN A 111 -5.96 -19.28 -10.18
C ASN A 111 -6.59 -20.62 -10.63
N LYS A 112 -7.90 -20.82 -10.39
CA LYS A 112 -8.66 -21.91 -11.00
C LYS A 112 -9.38 -21.38 -12.24
N ASN A 113 -8.70 -21.48 -13.38
CA ASN A 113 -9.40 -21.55 -14.67
C ASN A 113 -10.12 -22.89 -14.73
N ASP A 114 -11.28 -22.99 -14.12
CA ASP A 114 -12.24 -24.07 -14.42
C ASP A 114 -13.65 -23.49 -14.29
N PHE A 115 -14.36 -23.50 -15.41
CA PHE A 115 -15.77 -23.13 -15.50
C PHE A 115 -16.58 -23.97 -14.51
N PRO A 116 -17.52 -23.38 -13.74
CA PRO A 116 -18.32 -24.16 -12.82
C PRO A 116 -19.46 -24.86 -13.56
N GLU A 117 -19.26 -26.14 -13.91
CA GLU A 117 -20.37 -27.09 -13.92
C GLU A 117 -20.76 -27.39 -12.46
N LEU A 118 -22.05 -27.18 -12.13
CA LEU A 118 -22.62 -27.53 -10.84
C LEU A 118 -22.42 -29.02 -10.53
N PRO A 119 -22.20 -29.37 -9.25
CA PRO A 119 -22.67 -30.67 -8.80
C PRO A 119 -23.51 -30.64 -7.52
N SER A 120 -24.50 -31.54 -7.62
CA SER A 120 -25.40 -32.10 -6.64
C SER A 120 -24.71 -32.65 -5.39
N SER A 121 -25.52 -32.72 -4.33
CA SER A 121 -25.28 -33.22 -2.98
C SER A 121 -24.56 -34.59 -2.87
N LYS A 122 -23.68 -34.74 -1.87
CA LYS A 122 -23.84 -35.59 -0.66
C LYS A 122 -22.51 -35.99 0.01
N ASN A 123 -22.55 -35.92 1.34
CA ASN A 123 -21.97 -36.80 2.38
C ASN A 123 -20.49 -36.76 2.79
N HIS A 124 -20.35 -36.39 4.07
CA HIS A 124 -19.44 -36.85 5.13
C HIS A 124 -18.47 -38.00 4.84
N GLN A 125 -17.18 -37.80 5.16
CA GLN A 125 -16.50 -38.63 6.15
C GLN A 125 -15.22 -37.96 6.67
N SER A 126 -15.09 -37.99 8.00
CA SER A 126 -13.90 -37.73 8.79
C SER A 126 -12.81 -38.77 8.51
N ASP A 127 -11.57 -38.34 8.34
CA ASP A 127 -10.44 -39.19 8.67
C ASP A 127 -9.27 -38.37 9.23
N SER A 128 -8.66 -38.94 10.25
CA SER A 128 -7.76 -38.32 11.21
C SER A 128 -6.33 -38.86 11.09
N LEU A 129 -5.37 -37.97 11.35
CA LEU A 129 -3.96 -38.20 11.70
C LEU A 129 -3.02 -38.81 10.63
N SER A 130 -2.02 -38.02 10.26
CA SER A 130 -0.61 -38.41 10.46
C SER A 130 0.30 -37.19 10.41
N THR A 131 0.88 -36.86 11.55
CA THR A 131 2.04 -35.96 11.69
C THR A 131 3.29 -36.74 11.34
N GLU A 132 4.09 -36.28 10.38
CA GLU A 132 5.51 -36.64 10.24
C GLU A 132 6.31 -35.36 9.91
N PRO A 133 7.43 -35.08 10.60
CA PRO A 133 8.15 -33.82 10.54
C PRO A 133 9.34 -33.92 9.58
N THR A 134 9.20 -33.34 8.39
CA THR A 134 10.27 -33.22 7.39
C THR A 134 9.87 -32.07 6.50
N THR A 135 10.58 -30.98 6.31
CA THR A 135 12.03 -30.69 6.23
C THR A 135 12.15 -29.19 6.42
N LYS A 136 13.23 -28.69 7.04
CA LYS A 136 13.62 -27.27 7.13
C LYS A 136 12.87 -26.37 6.13
N ASP A 137 11.75 -25.79 6.57
CA ASP A 137 11.02 -24.80 5.79
C ASP A 137 11.94 -23.59 5.66
N VAL A 138 12.69 -23.54 4.57
CA VAL A 138 13.15 -22.26 4.03
C VAL A 138 11.86 -21.53 3.73
N VAL A 139 11.42 -20.69 4.66
CA VAL A 139 10.28 -19.80 4.48
C VAL A 139 10.58 -19.01 3.21
N LYS A 140 10.02 -19.46 2.07
CA LYS A 140 10.13 -18.71 0.83
C LYS A 140 9.47 -17.37 1.12
N LEU A 141 10.26 -16.30 1.04
CA LEU A 141 9.72 -14.96 1.18
C LEU A 141 8.56 -14.83 0.17
N PRO A 142 7.41 -14.30 0.59
CA PRO A 142 6.32 -14.04 -0.34
C PRO A 142 6.82 -13.21 -1.53
N GLU A 143 6.30 -13.48 -2.72
CA GLU A 143 6.64 -12.70 -3.91
C GLU A 143 6.35 -11.21 -3.67
N GLU A 144 7.28 -10.35 -4.07
CA GLU A 144 7.12 -8.91 -3.93
C GLU A 144 6.14 -8.40 -4.98
N LEU A 145 5.05 -7.80 -4.51
CA LEU A 145 4.08 -7.11 -5.36
C LEU A 145 4.34 -5.62 -5.36
N TYR A 146 3.88 -4.97 -6.42
CA TYR A 146 4.14 -3.57 -6.71
C TYR A 146 2.84 -2.82 -6.94
N VAL A 147 2.89 -1.53 -6.65
CA VAL A 147 1.84 -0.58 -6.97
C VAL A 147 1.80 -0.41 -8.50
N PRO A 148 0.61 -0.43 -9.14
CA PRO A 148 0.54 -0.36 -10.58
C PRO A 148 0.86 1.05 -11.11
N GLY A 149 1.60 1.09 -12.21
CA GLY A 149 1.75 2.26 -13.05
C GLY A 149 2.82 3.25 -12.60
N ALA A 150 2.72 4.48 -13.11
CA ALA A 150 3.56 5.58 -12.70
C ALA A 150 3.14 6.06 -11.31
N VAL A 151 4.11 6.20 -10.40
CA VAL A 151 3.84 6.61 -9.01
C VAL A 151 4.12 8.10 -8.84
N TYR A 152 3.17 8.80 -8.23
CA TYR A 152 3.35 10.19 -7.77
C TYR A 152 3.15 10.28 -6.27
N TYR A 153 4.12 10.88 -5.59
CA TYR A 153 4.20 10.95 -4.14
C TYR A 153 3.88 12.36 -3.65
N LEU A 154 2.89 12.48 -2.77
CA LEU A 154 2.52 13.72 -2.11
C LEU A 154 3.37 13.88 -0.85
N MET A 155 4.34 14.80 -0.92
CA MET A 155 5.31 15.07 0.13
C MET A 155 4.88 16.27 0.95
N ARG A 156 4.62 16.05 2.24
CA ARG A 156 4.43 17.12 3.21
C ARG A 156 5.76 17.84 3.46
N ASN A 157 5.69 19.16 3.43
CA ASN A 157 6.80 20.07 3.70
C ASN A 157 6.33 21.12 4.71
N VAL A 158 7.27 21.72 5.45
CA VAL A 158 6.98 22.76 6.42
C VAL A 158 7.81 23.99 6.11
N ARG A 159 7.14 25.13 5.89
CA ARG A 159 7.78 26.43 5.71
C ARG A 159 7.66 27.25 6.99
N GLY A 160 8.80 27.73 7.50
CA GLY A 160 8.85 28.61 8.67
C GLY A 160 10.27 28.70 9.25
N ASN A 161 10.64 29.86 9.79
CA ASN A 161 11.97 30.06 10.36
C ASN A 161 12.02 29.46 11.77
N MET A 162 12.95 28.54 12.03
CA MET A 162 13.10 27.85 13.33
C MET A 162 13.45 28.81 14.48
N LYS A 163 13.80 30.07 14.17
CA LYS A 163 14.34 31.07 15.11
C LYS A 163 13.35 32.13 15.61
N SER A 164 12.09 32.14 15.17
CA SER A 164 11.09 33.10 15.68
C SER A 164 9.87 32.38 16.25
N SER A 165 9.58 32.59 17.53
CA SER A 165 8.41 32.01 18.21
C SER A 165 7.06 32.53 17.66
N ALA A 166 7.09 33.52 16.77
CA ALA A 166 5.92 34.16 16.16
C ALA A 166 5.65 33.74 14.70
N GLY A 167 6.53 32.94 14.08
CA GLY A 167 6.33 32.48 12.70
C GLY A 167 5.35 31.32 12.62
N LYS A 168 4.15 31.54 12.07
CA LYS A 168 3.18 30.46 11.80
C LYS A 168 3.83 29.44 10.86
N LYS A 169 4.07 28.21 11.34
CA LYS A 169 4.51 27.11 10.48
C LYS A 169 3.40 26.85 9.46
N VAL A 170 3.74 26.98 8.18
CA VAL A 170 2.81 26.69 7.08
C VAL A 170 3.21 25.35 6.50
N GLU A 171 2.33 24.37 6.64
CA GLU A 171 2.48 23.10 5.93
C GLU A 171 2.09 23.28 4.47
N TYR A 172 2.85 22.67 3.57
CA TYR A 172 2.54 22.62 2.16
C TYR A 172 2.96 21.29 1.54
N PHE A 173 2.41 20.97 0.36
CA PHE A 173 2.67 19.72 -0.33
C PHE A 173 3.39 19.94 -1.65
N SER A 174 4.27 18.99 -1.98
CA SER A 174 4.89 18.89 -3.30
C SER A 174 4.61 17.52 -3.90
N LEU A 175 4.54 17.46 -5.23
CA LEU A 175 4.27 16.22 -5.96
C LEU A 175 5.55 15.73 -6.64
N TRP A 176 5.94 14.50 -6.32
CA TRP A 176 7.20 13.91 -6.78
C TRP A 176 6.90 12.67 -7.61
N LYS A 177 7.33 12.66 -8.87
CA LYS A 177 7.28 11.43 -9.68
C LYS A 177 8.33 10.45 -9.16
N ARG A 178 7.96 9.19 -9.05
CA ARG A 178 8.85 8.09 -8.68
C ARG A 178 8.90 7.05 -9.80
N ASP A 179 10.02 6.36 -9.89
CA ASP A 179 10.19 5.28 -10.85
C ASP A 179 9.27 4.10 -10.50
N PRO A 180 8.58 3.51 -11.48
CA PRO A 180 7.84 2.25 -11.27
C PRO A 180 8.77 1.20 -10.67
N GLY A 181 8.32 0.50 -9.62
CA GLY A 181 9.13 -0.51 -8.95
C GLY A 181 10.09 0.01 -7.86
N GLN A 182 10.28 1.33 -7.71
CA GLN A 182 11.05 1.89 -6.60
C GLN A 182 10.11 2.42 -5.49
N HIS A 183 10.41 2.01 -4.26
CA HIS A 183 9.75 2.42 -3.01
C HIS A 183 8.40 1.76 -2.69
N PHE A 184 8.04 1.83 -1.40
CA PHE A 184 6.93 1.19 -0.66
C PHE A 184 7.14 -0.23 -0.13
N GLN A 185 8.31 -0.82 -0.31
CA GLN A 185 8.56 -2.15 0.25
C GLN A 185 8.48 -2.18 1.78
N ARG A 186 8.93 -1.13 2.48
CA ARG A 186 8.98 -1.10 3.95
C ARG A 186 7.78 -0.38 4.55
N ILE A 187 7.13 -1.01 5.52
CA ILE A 187 6.08 -0.39 6.33
C ILE A 187 6.73 0.60 7.30
N LEU A 188 6.29 1.86 7.27
CA LEU A 188 6.75 2.90 8.17
C LEU A 188 5.69 3.13 9.25
N LEU A 189 6.00 2.79 10.50
CA LEU A 189 5.11 3.02 11.64
C LEU A 189 5.23 4.47 12.13
N SER A 190 4.73 5.43 11.35
CA SER A 190 4.65 6.83 11.76
C SER A 190 3.33 7.17 12.46
N GLY A 191 3.26 8.26 13.22
CA GLY A 191 1.99 8.70 13.83
C GLY A 191 0.89 9.04 12.80
N ASN A 192 1.24 9.12 11.51
CA ASN A 192 0.35 9.58 10.44
C ASN A 192 -0.02 8.50 9.42
N PHE A 193 0.46 7.25 9.52
CA PHE A 193 0.24 6.26 8.46
C PHE A 193 -1.26 5.98 8.17
N ILE A 194 -2.14 6.11 9.17
CA ILE A 194 -3.60 6.00 9.01
C ILE A 194 -4.20 7.31 8.51
N THR A 195 -3.74 8.46 9.03
CA THR A 195 -4.30 9.77 8.67
C THR A 195 -3.93 10.16 7.25
N ASP A 196 -2.73 9.82 6.79
CA ASP A 196 -2.28 10.03 5.42
C ASP A 196 -3.09 9.19 4.42
N HIS A 197 -3.60 8.02 4.81
CA HIS A 197 -4.46 7.19 3.96
C HIS A 197 -5.85 7.79 3.68
N LYS A 198 -6.31 8.73 4.52
CA LYS A 198 -7.66 9.31 4.37
C LYS A 198 -7.80 10.02 3.01
N CYS A 199 -8.99 9.90 2.42
CA CYS A 199 -9.34 10.59 1.17
C CYS A 199 -9.15 12.11 1.29
N ASP A 200 -9.57 12.70 2.42
CA ASP A 200 -9.42 14.13 2.69
C ASP A 200 -7.97 14.57 2.67
N SER A 201 -7.06 13.76 3.20
CA SER A 201 -5.62 14.04 3.22
C SER A 201 -5.07 14.14 1.80
N HIS A 202 -5.42 13.19 0.92
CA HIS A 202 -5.06 13.22 -0.49
C HIS A 202 -5.65 14.45 -1.20
N TYR A 203 -6.92 14.75 -0.96
CA TYR A 203 -7.61 15.90 -1.55
C TYR A 203 -6.93 17.23 -1.17
N TYR A 204 -6.69 17.46 0.12
CA TYR A 204 -6.07 18.70 0.58
C TYR A 204 -4.62 18.83 0.12
N ALA A 205 -3.86 17.74 0.13
CA ALA A 205 -2.48 17.74 -0.37
C ALA A 205 -2.43 18.08 -1.86
N LEU A 206 -3.27 17.46 -2.68
CA LEU A 206 -3.35 17.79 -4.11
C LEU A 206 -3.79 19.23 -4.35
N ARG A 207 -4.81 19.70 -3.64
CA ARG A 207 -5.25 21.11 -3.74
C ARG A 207 -4.09 22.06 -3.47
N ASP A 208 -3.27 21.75 -2.48
CA ASP A 208 -2.14 22.58 -2.11
C ASP A 208 -0.99 22.53 -3.13
N VAL A 209 -0.66 21.34 -3.64
CA VAL A 209 0.25 21.18 -4.80
C VAL A 209 -0.20 22.05 -5.97
N LEU A 210 -1.49 21.99 -6.29
CA LEU A 210 -2.11 22.72 -7.39
C LEU A 210 -2.01 24.25 -7.21
N LYS A 211 -2.22 24.76 -5.99
CA LYS A 211 -2.03 26.18 -5.66
C LYS A 211 -0.59 26.67 -5.85
N GLY A 212 0.39 25.77 -5.80
CA GLY A 212 1.81 26.10 -5.99
C GLY A 212 2.22 26.29 -7.45
N PHE A 213 1.40 25.92 -8.43
CA PHE A 213 1.75 26.07 -9.85
C PHE A 213 1.56 27.51 -10.34
N PRO A 214 2.55 28.10 -11.04
CA PRO A 214 2.44 29.41 -11.66
C PRO A 214 1.57 29.31 -12.92
N GLY A 215 0.27 29.11 -12.74
CA GLY A 215 -0.70 28.92 -13.80
C GLY A 215 -2.09 28.72 -13.22
N PHE A 216 -2.86 29.80 -13.21
CA PHE A 216 -4.29 29.92 -12.92
C PHE A 216 -5.03 28.59 -12.66
N ILE A 217 -5.30 28.28 -11.39
CA ILE A 217 -6.37 27.33 -11.04
C ILE A 217 -7.45 28.15 -10.37
N ASP A 218 -8.55 28.33 -11.09
CA ASP A 218 -9.75 28.98 -10.58
C ASP A 218 -10.20 28.28 -9.29
N GLU A 219 -10.16 29.00 -8.17
CA GLU A 219 -10.55 28.47 -6.86
C GLU A 219 -12.03 28.03 -6.81
N SER A 220 -12.85 28.44 -7.80
CA SER A 220 -14.23 27.98 -7.97
C SER A 220 -14.35 26.45 -8.11
N ILE A 221 -13.32 25.79 -8.65
CA ILE A 221 -13.26 24.34 -8.86
C ILE A 221 -13.27 23.58 -7.51
N PHE A 222 -12.69 24.16 -6.46
CA PHE A 222 -12.56 23.53 -5.14
C PHE A 222 -13.68 23.90 -4.16
N ASN A 223 -14.61 24.79 -4.57
CA ASN A 223 -15.67 25.33 -3.72
C ASN A 223 -17.01 24.59 -3.83
N LYS A 224 -17.04 23.35 -4.33
CA LYS A 224 -18.24 22.50 -4.23
C LYS A 224 -18.46 22.13 -2.76
N ARG A 225 -19.23 22.97 -2.06
CA ARG A 225 -19.85 22.65 -0.77
C ARG A 225 -20.62 21.35 -0.94
N SER A 226 -20.28 20.36 -0.12
CA SER A 226 -21.13 19.20 0.11
C SER A 226 -22.49 19.74 0.54
N LYS A 227 -23.53 19.45 -0.25
CA LYS A 227 -24.92 19.52 0.22
C LYS A 227 -25.22 18.25 1.00
#